data_AF-A0A523GMK3-F1
#
_entry.id   AF-A0A523GMK3-F1
#
_cell.length_a   1.000
_cell.length_b   1.000
_cell.length_c   1.000
_cell.angle_alpha   90.00
_cell.angle_beta   90.00
_cell.angle_gamma   90.00
#
_symmetry.space_group_name_H-M   'P 1'
#
loop_
_entity.id
_entity.type
_entity.pdbx_description
1 polymer ?
#
loop_
_entity_poly.entity_id
_entity_poly.type
_entity_poly.pdbx_seq_one_letter_code
_entity_poly.pdbx_strand_id
1 'polypeptide(L)'
;MARRSTPEVNAGSMADIAFLLLIFFLVTTTIEKDKGIARQLPPIEDVIDPPIIKQKNLFIVNVNRNDQLLVEEELMDIKDLRQAAINFLDNGGAPASSPEYCPFCRGKRSPSSSDNPEKAVISVQNDRLTSYKMYIIVQNELVAAYNYLRNRESQRLYGWKFTKMKRDVDEGNYNGNVEAMREKLEKIQKLIPLKLSEAEPKKTGF
;
A
#
# COMPACT_ATOMS: atom_id res chain seq x y z
N MET A 1 -49.97 -63.32 -14.98
CA MET A 1 -49.36 -61.97 -15.06
C MET A 1 -48.33 -61.84 -13.95
N ALA A 2 -47.04 -61.98 -14.27
CA ALA A 2 -45.97 -61.74 -13.31
C ALA A 2 -45.58 -60.26 -13.37
N ARG A 3 -45.93 -59.49 -12.33
CA ARG A 3 -45.41 -58.12 -12.16
C ARG A 3 -43.93 -58.21 -11.79
N ARG A 4 -43.08 -57.72 -12.68
CA ARG A 4 -41.64 -57.53 -12.43
C ARG A 4 -41.51 -56.29 -11.54
N SER A 5 -41.17 -56.48 -10.28
CA SER A 5 -40.86 -55.38 -9.36
C SER A 5 -39.63 -54.64 -9.87
N THR A 6 -39.74 -53.32 -9.99
CA THR A 6 -38.61 -52.44 -10.28
C THR A 6 -37.58 -52.58 -9.15
N PRO A 7 -36.27 -52.69 -9.45
CA PRO A 7 -35.26 -52.78 -8.42
C PRO A 7 -35.28 -51.49 -7.59
N GLU A 8 -35.54 -51.59 -6.29
CA GLU A 8 -35.42 -50.45 -5.38
C GLU A 8 -33.94 -50.14 -5.17
N VAL A 9 -33.56 -48.90 -5.44
CA VAL A 9 -32.20 -48.43 -5.20
C VAL A 9 -32.07 -48.13 -3.71
N ASN A 10 -31.02 -48.63 -3.07
CA ASN A 10 -30.78 -48.44 -1.64
C ASN A 10 -30.43 -46.97 -1.34
N ALA A 11 -31.47 -46.17 -1.08
CA ALA A 11 -31.36 -44.74 -0.82
C ALA A 11 -30.56 -44.44 0.47
N GLY A 12 -30.55 -45.37 1.43
CA GLY A 12 -29.74 -45.25 2.65
C GLY A 12 -28.24 -45.28 2.35
N SER A 13 -27.80 -46.23 1.52
CA SER A 13 -26.38 -46.34 1.12
C SER A 13 -25.91 -45.18 0.23
N MET A 14 -26.78 -44.67 -0.65
CA MET A 14 -26.45 -43.50 -1.46
C MET A 14 -26.38 -42.22 -0.62
N ALA A 15 -27.29 -42.06 0.36
CA ALA A 15 -27.29 -40.90 1.24
C ALA A 15 -26.05 -40.86 2.13
N ASP A 16 -25.59 -42.00 2.65
CA ASP A 16 -24.41 -42.08 3.51
C ASP A 16 -23.12 -41.72 2.76
N ILE A 17 -22.95 -42.26 1.55
CA ILE A 17 -21.81 -41.90 0.68
C ILE A 17 -21.83 -40.42 0.30
N ALA A 18 -22.99 -39.87 -0.05
CA ALA A 18 -23.11 -38.46 -0.39
C ALA A 18 -22.78 -37.56 0.82
N PHE A 19 -23.22 -37.94 2.02
CA PHE A 19 -22.98 -37.19 3.26
C PHE A 19 -21.49 -37.20 3.66
N LEU A 20 -20.83 -38.36 3.56
CA LEU A 20 -19.39 -38.48 3.83
C LEU A 20 -18.55 -37.67 2.84
N LEU A 21 -18.91 -37.65 1.56
CA LEU A 21 -18.22 -36.82 0.57
C LEU A 21 -18.42 -35.32 0.84
N LEU A 22 -19.61 -34.92 1.30
CA LEU A 22 -19.90 -33.52 1.64
C LEU A 22 -19.09 -33.06 2.86
N ILE A 23 -19.00 -33.89 3.91
CA ILE A 23 -18.12 -33.62 5.06
C ILE A 23 -16.66 -33.63 4.63
N PHE A 24 -16.24 -34.58 3.79
CA PHE A 24 -14.88 -34.64 3.29
C PHE A 24 -14.52 -33.35 2.54
N PHE A 25 -15.37 -32.88 1.61
CA PHE A 25 -15.16 -31.60 0.94
C PHE A 25 -15.20 -30.44 1.93
N LEU A 26 -16.12 -30.41 2.90
CA LEU A 26 -16.21 -29.33 3.88
C LEU A 26 -14.98 -29.26 4.82
N VAL A 27 -14.39 -30.41 5.18
CA VAL A 27 -13.26 -30.50 6.11
C VAL A 27 -11.92 -30.33 5.39
N THR A 28 -11.81 -30.82 4.16
CA THR A 28 -10.56 -30.71 3.37
C THR A 28 -10.51 -29.44 2.52
N THR A 29 -11.62 -28.71 2.36
CA THR A 29 -11.60 -27.35 1.79
C THR A 29 -11.02 -26.38 2.80
N THR A 30 -9.70 -26.30 2.80
CA THR A 30 -9.01 -25.16 3.37
C THR A 30 -9.18 -24.01 2.38
N ILE A 31 -10.01 -23.02 2.73
CA ILE A 31 -9.89 -21.72 2.08
C ILE A 31 -8.61 -21.12 2.68
N GLU A 32 -7.48 -21.30 1.98
CA GLU A 32 -6.28 -20.54 2.26
C GLU A 32 -6.65 -19.06 2.10
N LYS A 33 -6.92 -18.39 3.22
CA LYS A 33 -6.95 -16.94 3.23
C LYS A 33 -5.51 -16.50 3.11
N ASP A 34 -5.05 -16.35 1.88
CA ASP A 34 -3.93 -15.45 1.60
C ASP A 34 -4.24 -14.17 2.36
N LYS A 35 -3.39 -13.84 3.34
CA LYS A 35 -3.47 -12.55 4.03
C LYS A 35 -3.15 -11.51 2.97
N GLY A 36 -4.18 -11.06 2.26
CA GLY A 36 -4.09 -9.98 1.30
C GLY A 36 -3.57 -8.72 1.99
N ILE A 37 -3.04 -7.79 1.21
CA ILE A 37 -2.70 -6.46 1.73
C ILE A 37 -4.01 -5.82 2.22
N ALA A 38 -4.14 -5.62 3.54
CA ALA A 38 -5.21 -4.82 4.11
C ALA A 38 -4.95 -3.34 3.79
N ARG A 39 -5.30 -2.92 2.57
CA ARG A 39 -5.20 -1.52 2.13
C ARG A 39 -6.59 -0.93 2.01
N GLN A 40 -6.81 0.17 2.70
CA GLN A 40 -7.96 1.02 2.41
C GLN A 40 -7.70 1.73 1.09
N LEU A 41 -8.58 1.53 0.12
CA LEU A 41 -8.54 2.31 -1.11
C LEU A 41 -8.75 3.79 -0.77
N PRO A 42 -8.07 4.72 -1.47
CA PRO A 42 -8.42 6.13 -1.38
C PRO A 42 -9.92 6.32 -1.69
N PRO A 43 -10.59 7.31 -1.06
CA PRO A 43 -11.93 7.68 -1.47
C PRO A 43 -11.93 8.06 -2.97
N ILE A 44 -13.00 7.71 -3.67
CA ILE A 44 -13.20 8.12 -5.06
C ILE A 44 -13.51 9.62 -5.01
N GLU A 45 -12.57 10.45 -5.45
CA GLU A 45 -12.81 11.88 -5.68
C GLU A 45 -13.38 12.06 -7.10
N ASP A 46 -14.43 12.86 -7.25
CA ASP A 46 -14.93 13.25 -8.56
C ASP A 46 -13.83 14.04 -9.29
N VAL A 47 -13.27 13.45 -10.35
CA VAL A 47 -12.11 14.01 -11.07
C VAL A 47 -12.54 15.24 -11.87
N ILE A 48 -12.32 16.43 -11.30
CA ILE A 48 -12.38 17.70 -12.03
C ILE A 48 -10.98 17.95 -12.61
N ASP A 49 -10.66 17.28 -13.73
CA ASP A 49 -9.37 17.24 -14.40
C ASP A 49 -8.16 16.80 -13.52
N PRO A 50 -7.33 15.83 -13.95
CA PRO A 50 -6.16 15.45 -13.18
C PRO A 50 -5.27 16.70 -13.00
N PRO A 51 -4.95 17.11 -11.76
CA PRO A 51 -4.12 18.27 -11.54
C PRO A 51 -2.79 18.09 -12.27
N ILE A 52 -2.30 19.14 -12.93
CA ILE A 52 -1.01 19.10 -13.63
C ILE A 52 0.10 18.92 -12.57
N ILE A 53 0.56 17.68 -12.38
CA ILE A 53 1.68 17.37 -11.49
C ILE A 53 2.98 17.68 -12.24
N LYS A 54 3.84 18.51 -11.64
CA LYS A 54 5.19 18.77 -12.17
C LYS A 54 5.95 17.45 -12.21
N GLN A 55 6.63 17.13 -13.32
CA GLN A 55 7.37 15.86 -13.46
C GLN A 55 8.36 15.60 -12.32
N LYS A 56 9.05 16.63 -11.82
CA LYS A 56 9.95 16.54 -10.65
C LYS A 56 9.28 16.11 -9.32
N ASN A 57 7.95 16.17 -9.26
CA ASN A 57 7.15 15.74 -8.12
C ASN A 57 6.61 14.32 -8.30
N LEU A 58 6.97 13.62 -9.37
CA LEU A 58 6.69 12.21 -9.57
C LEU A 58 7.95 11.41 -9.26
N PHE A 59 7.80 10.36 -8.46
CA PHE A 59 8.84 9.35 -8.24
C PHE A 59 8.36 8.04 -8.85
N ILE A 60 8.97 7.64 -9.96
CA ILE A 60 8.52 6.49 -10.75
C ILE A 60 9.35 5.27 -10.36
N VAL A 61 8.67 4.25 -9.84
CA VAL A 61 9.25 2.95 -9.48
C VAL A 61 8.68 1.91 -10.42
N ASN A 62 9.49 1.44 -11.36
CA ASN A 62 9.09 0.36 -12.26
C ASN A 62 9.69 -0.95 -11.78
N VAL A 63 8.88 -2.01 -11.78
CA VAL A 63 9.29 -3.37 -11.44
C VAL A 63 9.10 -4.24 -12.67
N ASN A 64 10.15 -4.91 -13.12
CA ASN A 64 10.08 -5.81 -14.28
C ASN A 64 9.79 -7.26 -13.86
N ARG A 65 9.61 -8.12 -14.88
CA ARG A 65 9.39 -9.57 -14.73
C ARG A 65 10.52 -10.33 -14.03
N ASN A 66 11.72 -9.75 -13.99
CA ASN A 66 12.89 -10.34 -13.33
C ASN A 66 13.03 -9.83 -11.89
N ASP A 67 12.00 -9.17 -11.34
CA ASP A 67 11.98 -8.55 -10.03
C ASP A 67 13.08 -7.47 -9.85
N GLN A 68 13.48 -6.81 -10.94
CA GLN A 68 14.43 -5.70 -10.91
C GLN A 68 13.68 -4.36 -10.85
N LEU A 69 14.26 -3.41 -10.11
CA LEU A 69 13.71 -2.08 -9.94
C LEU A 69 14.42 -1.10 -10.86
N LEU A 70 13.64 -0.33 -11.60
CA LEU A 70 14.08 0.86 -12.31
C LEU A 70 13.39 2.07 -11.70
N VAL A 71 14.17 2.87 -10.98
CA VAL A 71 13.71 4.02 -10.21
C VAL A 71 14.33 5.26 -10.83
N GLU A 72 13.51 6.23 -11.25
CA GLU A 72 14.00 7.44 -11.94
C GLU A 72 14.92 7.13 -13.13
N GLU A 73 14.60 6.07 -13.90
CA GLU A 73 15.37 5.59 -15.06
C GLU A 73 16.73 4.94 -14.72
N GLU A 74 17.03 4.71 -13.44
CA GLU A 74 18.25 4.04 -12.97
C GLU A 74 17.94 2.70 -12.29
N LEU A 75 18.80 1.70 -12.50
CA LEU A 75 18.67 0.41 -11.81
C LEU A 75 18.99 0.58 -10.33
N MET A 76 18.09 0.10 -9.46
CA MET A 76 18.20 0.27 -8.02
C MET A 76 18.00 -1.07 -7.29
N ASP A 77 18.73 -1.27 -6.18
CA ASP A 77 18.46 -2.40 -5.28
C ASP A 77 17.28 -2.06 -4.36
N ILE A 78 16.48 -3.06 -4.02
CA ILE A 78 15.34 -2.92 -3.11
C ILE A 78 15.74 -2.33 -1.75
N LYS A 79 16.97 -2.57 -1.29
CA LYS A 79 17.50 -2.03 -0.03
C LYS A 79 17.60 -0.51 -0.04
N ASP A 80 17.87 0.07 -1.21
CA ASP A 80 18.06 1.51 -1.38
C ASP A 80 16.76 2.26 -1.64
N LEU A 81 15.71 1.54 -2.09
CA LEU A 81 14.41 2.10 -2.45
C LEU A 81 13.81 2.96 -1.33
N ARG A 82 13.87 2.48 -0.07
CA ARG A 82 13.35 3.23 1.08
C ARG A 82 14.08 4.55 1.26
N GLN A 83 15.41 4.54 1.21
CA GLN A 83 16.20 5.74 1.41
C GLN A 83 16.02 6.73 0.25
N ALA A 84 15.92 6.22 -0.99
CA ALA A 84 15.59 7.02 -2.16
C ALA A 84 14.22 7.69 -2.03
N ALA A 85 13.18 6.94 -1.64
CA ALA A 85 11.84 7.48 -1.38
C ALA A 85 11.84 8.51 -0.25
N ILE A 86 12.57 8.30 0.85
CA ILE A 86 12.72 9.29 1.93
C ILE A 86 13.37 10.56 1.39
N ASN A 87 14.48 10.43 0.65
CA ASN A 87 15.20 11.58 0.10
C ASN A 87 14.33 12.38 -0.88
N PHE A 88 13.54 11.68 -1.69
CA PHE A 88 12.58 12.29 -2.61
C PHE A 88 11.48 13.02 -1.85
N LEU A 89 10.78 12.36 -0.92
CA LEU A 89 9.67 12.95 -0.17
C LEU A 89 10.12 14.12 0.71
N ASP A 90 11.30 14.02 1.32
CA ASP A 90 11.85 15.03 2.24
C ASP A 90 12.73 16.08 1.55
N ASN A 91 12.80 16.10 0.21
CA ASN A 91 13.69 16.99 -0.54
C ASN A 91 13.45 18.47 -0.21
N GLY A 92 12.20 18.94 -0.33
CA GLY A 92 11.85 20.32 -0.02
C GLY A 92 12.36 21.34 -1.04
N GLY A 93 12.31 21.02 -2.34
CA GLY A 93 12.90 21.80 -3.45
C GLY A 93 12.18 23.11 -3.79
N ALA A 94 11.01 23.37 -3.19
CA ALA A 94 10.31 24.63 -3.39
C ALA A 94 11.08 25.81 -2.76
N PRO A 95 11.20 26.97 -3.46
CA PRO A 95 11.83 28.17 -2.91
C PRO A 95 11.15 28.63 -1.62
N ALA A 96 11.93 29.25 -0.70
CA ALA A 96 11.39 29.77 0.56
C ALA A 96 10.31 30.85 0.38
N SER A 97 10.25 31.49 -0.78
CA SER A 97 9.22 32.47 -1.15
C SER A 97 7.94 31.85 -1.71
N SER A 98 7.90 30.53 -1.97
CA SER A 98 6.73 29.83 -2.50
C SER A 98 5.81 29.34 -1.37
N PRO A 99 4.49 29.30 -1.58
CA PRO A 99 3.56 28.60 -0.67
C PRO A 99 3.85 27.09 -0.55
N GLU A 100 4.63 26.53 -1.47
CA GLU A 100 5.04 25.12 -1.49
C GLU A 100 6.28 24.87 -0.62
N TYR A 101 6.84 25.90 0.01
CA TYR A 101 8.01 25.76 0.88
C TYR A 101 7.73 24.79 2.04
N CYS A 102 8.62 23.82 2.20
CA CYS A 102 8.55 22.85 3.28
C CYS A 102 9.49 23.24 4.44
N PRO A 103 8.97 23.82 5.54
CA PRO A 103 9.80 24.25 6.66
C PRO A 103 10.37 23.09 7.48
N PHE A 104 9.73 21.92 7.44
CA PHE A 104 10.15 20.75 8.20
C PHE A 104 11.01 19.76 7.39
N CYS A 105 11.15 19.98 6.08
CA CYS A 105 11.95 19.12 5.22
C CYS A 105 13.44 19.26 5.53
N ARG A 106 14.16 18.14 5.52
CA ARG A 106 15.60 18.07 5.84
C ARG A 106 16.47 17.54 4.71
N GLY A 107 15.88 17.31 3.53
CA GLY A 107 16.59 16.87 2.34
C GLY A 107 17.46 17.96 1.71
N LYS A 108 17.96 17.65 0.51
CA LYS A 108 18.93 18.48 -0.22
C LYS A 108 18.36 19.80 -0.74
N ARG A 109 17.03 20.00 -0.71
CA ARG A 109 16.33 21.13 -1.31
C ARG A 109 16.70 21.34 -2.78
N SER A 110 16.89 20.25 -3.51
CA SER A 110 17.23 20.32 -4.93
C SER A 110 16.02 20.83 -5.73
N PRO A 111 16.16 21.86 -6.58
CA PRO A 111 15.08 22.32 -7.44
C PRO A 111 14.60 21.28 -8.47
N SER A 112 15.46 20.29 -8.79
CA SER A 112 15.21 19.20 -9.73
C SER A 112 14.43 18.02 -9.13
N SER A 113 14.24 17.98 -7.81
CA SER A 113 13.49 16.93 -7.12
C SER A 113 12.24 17.51 -6.45
N SER A 114 11.56 16.73 -5.61
CA SER A 114 10.21 17.08 -5.15
C SER A 114 10.16 18.40 -4.38
N ASP A 115 9.09 19.17 -4.61
CA ASP A 115 8.86 20.46 -3.98
C ASP A 115 8.60 20.30 -2.47
N ASN A 116 7.74 19.33 -2.09
CA ASN A 116 7.40 18.98 -0.72
C ASN A 116 6.62 17.63 -0.67
N PRO A 117 6.45 17.02 0.52
CA PRO A 117 5.70 15.77 0.68
C PRO A 117 4.23 15.81 0.24
N GLU A 118 3.61 17.00 0.23
CA GLU A 118 2.21 17.16 -0.18
C GLU A 118 2.06 17.09 -1.71
N LYS A 119 3.01 17.64 -2.46
CA LYS A 119 3.02 17.60 -3.93
C LYS A 119 3.67 16.33 -4.47
N ALA A 120 4.56 15.70 -3.71
CA ALA A 120 5.25 14.48 -4.08
C ALA A 120 4.28 13.29 -4.24
N VAL A 121 4.36 12.60 -5.37
CA VAL A 121 3.57 11.40 -5.68
C VAL A 121 4.52 10.28 -6.05
N ILE A 122 4.36 9.13 -5.42
CA ILE A 122 5.09 7.90 -5.78
C ILE A 122 4.19 7.06 -6.67
N SER A 123 4.66 6.77 -7.89
CA SER A 123 3.98 5.93 -8.87
C SER A 123 4.71 4.60 -8.99
N VAL A 124 4.01 3.51 -8.67
CA VAL A 124 4.55 2.15 -8.83
C VAL A 124 3.94 1.53 -10.07
N GLN A 125 4.80 1.03 -10.97
CA GLN A 125 4.41 0.33 -12.20
C GLN A 125 4.99 -1.07 -12.14
N ASN A 126 4.14 -2.09 -12.16
CA ASN A 126 4.58 -3.48 -12.11
C ASN A 126 4.31 -4.15 -13.45
N ASP A 127 5.31 -4.81 -14.02
CA ASP A 127 5.08 -5.74 -15.13
C ASP A 127 4.09 -6.84 -14.69
N ARG A 128 3.27 -7.32 -15.63
CA ARG A 128 2.28 -8.37 -15.38
C ARG A 128 2.88 -9.66 -14.83
N LEU A 129 4.16 -9.91 -15.10
CA LEU A 129 4.90 -11.09 -14.67
C LEU A 129 5.75 -10.85 -13.42
N THR A 130 5.66 -9.67 -12.79
CA THR A 130 6.34 -9.37 -11.52
C THR A 130 5.87 -10.33 -10.43
N SER A 131 6.80 -10.86 -9.61
CA SER A 131 6.40 -11.76 -8.54
C SER A 131 5.58 -11.03 -7.48
N TYR A 132 4.57 -11.72 -6.93
CA TYR A 132 3.76 -11.16 -5.85
C TYR A 132 4.61 -10.81 -4.62
N LYS A 133 5.65 -11.59 -4.35
CA LYS A 133 6.62 -11.30 -3.29
C LYS A 133 7.33 -9.97 -3.53
N MET A 134 7.82 -9.71 -4.74
CA MET A 134 8.50 -8.46 -5.04
C MET A 134 7.54 -7.27 -4.93
N TYR A 135 6.31 -7.41 -5.45
CA TYR A 135 5.26 -6.40 -5.28
C TYR A 135 5.05 -6.03 -3.81
N ILE A 136 4.92 -7.01 -2.91
CA ILE A 136 4.73 -6.78 -1.48
C ILE A 136 5.95 -6.08 -0.85
N ILE A 137 7.17 -6.49 -1.23
CA ILE A 137 8.39 -5.89 -0.68
C ILE A 137 8.48 -4.42 -1.08
N VAL A 138 8.28 -4.09 -2.36
CA VAL A 138 8.27 -2.71 -2.86
C VAL A 138 7.27 -1.86 -2.10
N GLN A 139 6.03 -2.33 -1.96
CA GLN A 139 4.98 -1.60 -1.25
C GLN A 139 5.36 -1.38 0.23
N ASN A 140 5.93 -2.38 0.89
CA ASN A 140 6.37 -2.27 2.28
C ASN A 140 7.50 -1.24 2.44
N GLU A 141 8.48 -1.23 1.55
CA GLU A 141 9.59 -0.28 1.58
C GLU A 141 9.12 1.16 1.38
N LEU A 142 8.20 1.39 0.45
CA LEU A 142 7.61 2.71 0.20
C LEU A 142 6.75 3.18 1.37
N VAL A 143 5.89 2.31 1.91
CA VAL A 143 5.09 2.64 3.11
C VAL A 143 5.99 2.89 4.33
N ALA A 144 7.10 2.15 4.46
CA ALA A 144 8.08 2.38 5.52
C ALA A 144 8.74 3.77 5.39
N ALA A 145 9.01 4.25 4.18
CA ALA A 145 9.51 5.61 3.95
C ALA A 145 8.53 6.68 4.46
N TYR A 146 7.23 6.57 4.14
CA TYR A 146 6.20 7.47 4.68
C TYR A 146 6.12 7.41 6.19
N ASN A 147 6.11 6.20 6.75
CA ASN A 147 6.04 5.99 8.20
C ASN A 147 7.26 6.55 8.93
N TYR A 148 8.45 6.49 8.32
CA TYR A 148 9.65 7.12 8.85
C TYR A 148 9.48 8.63 8.99
N LEU A 149 9.04 9.31 7.93
CA LEU A 149 8.82 10.75 7.94
C LEU A 149 7.71 11.16 8.90
N ARG A 150 6.59 10.42 8.92
CA ARG A 150 5.49 10.66 9.86
C ARG A 150 5.93 10.48 11.31
N ASN A 151 6.72 9.43 11.60
CA ASN A 151 7.27 9.21 12.93
C ASN A 151 8.19 10.35 13.35
N ARG A 152 9.05 10.85 12.45
CA ARG A 152 9.95 11.96 12.73
C ARG A 152 9.18 13.24 13.07
N GLU A 153 8.19 13.61 12.25
CA GLU A 153 7.42 14.84 12.48
C GLU A 153 6.49 14.72 13.69
N SER A 154 5.88 13.56 13.89
CA SER A 154 5.09 13.25 15.08
C SER A 154 5.92 13.33 16.37
N GLN A 155 7.15 12.81 16.36
CA GLN A 155 8.07 12.90 17.49
C GLN A 155 8.45 14.36 17.76
N ARG A 156 8.68 15.16 16.71
CA ARG A 156 9.03 16.58 16.84
C ARG A 156 7.88 17.43 17.38
N LEU A 157 6.65 17.18 16.93
CA LEU A 157 5.48 17.99 17.28
C LEU A 157 4.83 17.56 18.59
N TYR A 158 4.85 16.26 18.90
CA TYR A 158 4.06 15.70 19.99
C TYR A 158 4.83 14.74 20.92
N GLY A 159 6.07 14.38 20.60
CA GLY A 159 6.91 13.55 21.47
C GLY A 159 6.65 12.03 21.39
N TRP A 160 5.84 11.56 20.45
CA TRP A 160 5.55 10.13 20.26
C TRP A 160 5.74 9.70 18.80
N LYS A 161 5.81 8.38 18.57
CA LYS A 161 5.89 7.80 17.23
C LYS A 161 4.49 7.61 16.64
N PHE A 162 4.25 8.18 15.45
CA PHE A 162 3.02 8.04 14.68
C PHE A 162 2.57 6.59 14.54
N THR A 163 3.44 5.68 14.12
CA THR A 163 3.08 4.28 13.86
C THR A 163 2.63 3.56 15.13
N LYS A 164 3.24 3.89 16.28
CA LYS A 164 2.86 3.31 17.57
C LYS A 164 1.47 3.81 17.99
N MET A 165 1.27 5.13 18.03
CA MET A 165 0.00 5.70 18.45
C MET A 165 -1.15 5.33 17.51
N LYS A 166 -0.90 5.32 16.20
CA LYS A 166 -1.90 4.86 15.23
C LYS A 166 -2.32 3.41 15.49
N ARG A 167 -1.35 2.52 15.72
CA ARG A 167 -1.62 1.12 16.06
C ARG A 167 -2.40 0.99 17.37
N ASP A 168 -1.99 1.69 18.42
CA ASP A 168 -2.64 1.63 19.73
C ASP A 168 -4.11 2.11 19.64
N VAL A 169 -4.38 3.14 18.84
CA VAL A 169 -5.75 3.63 18.58
C VAL A 169 -6.56 2.65 17.75
N ASP A 170 -5.98 2.10 16.68
CA ASP A 170 -6.67 1.16 15.78
C ASP A 170 -7.01 -0.17 16.48
N GLU A 171 -6.14 -0.62 17.41
CA GLU A 171 -6.34 -1.85 18.22
C GLU A 171 -7.17 -1.61 19.50
N GLY A 172 -7.56 -0.37 19.81
CA GLY A 172 -8.32 -0.04 21.02
C GLY A 172 -7.50 -0.08 22.32
N ASN A 173 -6.17 -0.12 22.24
CA ASN A 173 -5.24 -0.18 23.36
C ASN A 173 -4.88 1.21 23.93
N TYR A 174 -5.41 2.28 23.36
CA TYR A 174 -5.13 3.65 23.79
C TYR A 174 -6.12 4.12 24.86
N ASN A 175 -5.62 4.30 26.09
CA ASN A 175 -6.42 4.67 27.27
C ASN A 175 -6.70 6.18 27.41
N GLY A 176 -6.18 7.01 26.50
CA GLY A 176 -6.39 8.47 26.52
C GLY A 176 -7.63 8.90 25.73
N ASN A 177 -7.77 10.21 25.50
CA ASN A 177 -8.82 10.74 24.61
C ASN A 177 -8.54 10.34 23.15
N VAL A 178 -9.30 9.37 22.64
CA VAL A 178 -9.16 8.80 21.29
C VAL A 178 -9.44 9.85 20.20
N GLU A 179 -10.46 10.68 20.38
CA GLU A 179 -10.83 11.71 19.40
C GLU A 179 -9.71 12.73 19.21
N ALA A 180 -9.19 13.27 20.32
CA ALA A 180 -8.07 14.19 20.31
C ALA A 180 -6.79 13.55 19.74
N MET A 181 -6.61 12.24 19.91
CA MET A 181 -5.49 11.52 19.29
C MET A 181 -5.68 11.36 17.77
N ARG A 182 -6.90 11.04 17.32
CA ARG A 182 -7.24 10.96 15.89
C ARG A 182 -6.99 12.28 15.17
N GLU A 183 -7.37 13.41 15.76
CA GLU A 183 -7.08 14.73 15.20
C GLU A 183 -5.58 14.99 15.02
N LYS A 184 -4.76 14.58 16.00
CA LYS A 184 -3.29 14.70 15.90
C LYS A 184 -2.72 13.80 14.82
N LEU A 185 -3.22 12.56 14.71
CA LEU A 185 -2.83 11.62 13.66
C LEU A 185 -3.19 12.18 12.27
N GLU A 186 -4.39 12.72 12.11
CA GLU A 186 -4.84 13.37 10.87
C GLU A 186 -3.96 14.57 10.51
N LYS A 187 -3.56 15.39 11.48
CA LYS A 187 -2.65 16.51 11.22
C LYS A 187 -1.32 16.04 10.62
N ILE A 188 -0.73 14.96 11.15
CA ILE A 188 0.49 14.35 10.60
C ILE A 188 0.24 13.76 9.21
N GLN A 189 -0.90 13.11 9.00
CA GLN A 189 -1.27 12.55 7.68
C GLN A 189 -1.49 13.64 6.63
N LYS A 190 -2.04 14.80 7.01
CA LYS A 190 -2.18 15.96 6.11
C LYS A 190 -0.84 16.59 5.74
N LEU A 191 0.10 16.64 6.69
CA LEU A 191 1.46 17.13 6.42
C LEU A 191 2.25 16.20 5.48
N ILE A 192 2.07 14.89 5.63
CA ILE A 192 2.76 13.87 4.83
C ILE A 192 1.69 12.88 4.30
N PRO A 193 0.95 13.27 3.25
CA PRO A 193 -0.11 12.43 2.68
C PRO A 193 0.49 11.21 1.98
N LEU A 194 -0.16 10.05 2.12
CA LEU A 194 0.27 8.82 1.46
C LEU A 194 -0.22 8.83 0.01
N LYS A 195 0.50 9.52 -0.86
CA LYS A 195 0.22 9.60 -2.31
C LYS A 195 1.00 8.53 -3.07
N LEU A 196 0.62 7.28 -2.80
CA LEU A 196 1.17 6.10 -3.45
C LEU A 196 0.15 5.55 -4.45
N SER A 197 0.40 5.78 -5.74
CA SER A 197 -0.46 5.38 -6.85
C SER A 197 0.13 4.18 -7.58
N GLU A 198 -0.71 3.21 -7.89
CA GLU A 198 -0.36 2.13 -8.82
C GLU A 198 -0.78 2.57 -10.22
N ALA A 199 0.18 2.69 -11.13
CA ALA A 199 -0.11 3.04 -12.51
C ALA A 199 -0.17 1.79 -13.39
N GLU A 200 -0.87 1.91 -14.51
CA GLU A 200 -0.97 0.81 -15.47
C GLU A 200 0.41 0.43 -16.02
N PRO A 201 0.68 -0.87 -16.22
CA PRO A 201 1.93 -1.33 -16.81
C PRO A 201 2.10 -0.79 -18.22
N LYS A 202 3.31 -0.28 -18.53
CA LYS A 202 3.70 0.03 -19.92
C LYS A 202 3.71 -1.25 -20.75
N LYS A 203 3.21 -1.16 -21.99
CA LYS A 203 3.14 -2.29 -22.94
C LYS A 203 4.52 -2.81 -23.37
N THR A 204 5.56 -1.99 -23.22
CA THR A 204 6.95 -2.34 -23.44
C THR A 204 7.67 -2.39 -22.10
N GLY A 205 8.20 -3.57 -21.75
CA GLY A 205 9.15 -3.68 -20.65
C GLY A 205 10.39 -2.84 -20.91
N PHE A 206 11.15 -2.57 -19.85
CA PHE A 206 12.50 -2.03 -19.91
C PHE A 206 13.52 -3.15 -19.70
#